data_AF-A0A3P7IEL8-F1
#
_entry.id   AF-A0A3P7IEL8-F1
#
_cell.length_a   1.000
_cell.length_b   1.000
_cell.length_c   1.000
_cell.angle_alpha   90.00
_cell.angle_beta   90.00
_cell.angle_gamma   90.00
#
_symmetry.space_group_name_H-M   'P 1'
#
loop_
_entity.id
_entity.type
_entity.pdbx_description
1 polymer ?
#
loop_
_entity_poly.entity_id
_entity_poly.type
_entity_poly.pdbx_seq_one_letter_code
_entity_poly.pdbx_strand_id
1 'polypeptide(L)'
;MLFPPDDVYIDGGITANNPLLDLLSEVELYNGAHTYLQRPEGKVEIGCVLSLGTGQIPSSPLNPLNIGISNPIGSALNFKNLSLIIIDQVSASEGAPVDRSFSWCNALQIPFFRFSAPLRKAIGATTKNDHDIAGMMWDCVEYAYKNHSKIVRLCQLLKKIGRTPDRARILTDSS
;
A
#
# COMPACT_ATOMS: atom_id res chain seq x y z
N MET A 1 -2.80 18.86 8.02
CA MET A 1 -3.10 19.70 6.85
C MET A 1 -2.09 19.30 5.79
N LEU A 2 -2.54 18.58 4.76
CA LEU A 2 -1.75 18.25 3.57
C LEU A 2 -1.24 19.58 2.95
N PHE A 3 -0.10 19.52 2.27
CA PHE A 3 0.50 20.66 1.56
C PHE A 3 -0.55 21.41 0.72
N PRO A 4 -0.44 22.75 0.59
CA PRO A 4 -1.31 23.47 -0.34
C PRO A 4 -1.13 22.85 -1.73
N PRO A 5 -2.22 22.61 -2.48
CA PRO A 5 -2.10 22.15 -3.85
C PRO A 5 -1.29 23.18 -4.63
N ASP A 6 -0.15 22.76 -5.19
CA ASP A 6 0.37 23.44 -6.37
C ASP A 6 -0.72 23.27 -7.45
N ASP A 7 -1.13 24.33 -8.15
CA ASP A 7 -2.37 24.49 -8.95
C ASP A 7 -2.78 23.34 -9.92
N VAL A 8 -2.00 22.27 -10.05
CA VAL A 8 -2.25 21.09 -10.91
C VAL A 8 -2.12 19.75 -10.16
N TYR A 9 -1.42 19.66 -9.02
CA TYR A 9 -1.07 18.38 -8.37
C TYR A 9 -1.51 18.31 -6.91
N ILE A 10 -2.10 17.16 -6.56
CA ILE A 10 -2.57 16.83 -5.20
C ILE A 10 -1.74 15.64 -4.70
N ASP A 11 -1.59 15.52 -3.37
CA ASP A 11 -0.88 14.40 -2.72
C ASP A 11 -1.37 13.04 -3.25
N GLY A 12 -0.43 12.18 -3.61
CA GLY A 12 -0.68 10.80 -4.03
C GLY A 12 -1.40 9.97 -2.96
N GLY A 13 -1.43 10.40 -1.69
CA GLY A 13 -2.28 9.80 -0.65
C GLY A 13 -3.80 9.93 -0.94
N ILE A 14 -4.23 10.86 -1.79
CA ILE A 14 -5.63 11.02 -2.22
C ILE A 14 -5.91 10.21 -3.50
N THR A 15 -4.90 9.93 -4.32
CA THR A 15 -5.06 9.27 -5.63
C THR A 15 -4.64 7.79 -5.62
N ALA A 16 -3.61 7.42 -4.87
CA ALA A 16 -3.00 6.10 -4.80
C ALA A 16 -2.23 5.89 -3.47
N ASN A 17 -2.93 5.86 -2.33
CA ASN A 17 -2.31 5.65 -1.02
C ASN A 17 -1.70 4.24 -0.84
N ASN A 18 -1.92 3.34 -1.80
CA ASN A 18 -1.19 2.10 -1.99
C ASN A 18 -0.96 1.89 -3.50
N PRO A 19 0.20 2.29 -4.05
CA PRO A 19 0.45 2.33 -5.49
C PRO A 19 0.69 0.93 -6.10
N LEU A 20 0.46 -0.13 -5.34
CA LEU A 20 0.82 -1.49 -5.74
C LEU A 20 0.02 -1.95 -6.96
N LEU A 21 -1.28 -1.70 -7.00
CA LEU A 21 -2.10 -2.11 -8.14
C LEU A 21 -1.73 -1.33 -9.41
N ASP A 22 -1.45 -0.03 -9.26
CA ASP A 22 -1.00 0.83 -10.35
C ASP A 22 0.37 0.36 -10.88
N LEU A 23 1.31 0.03 -9.98
CA LEU A 23 2.62 -0.52 -10.35
C LEU A 23 2.51 -1.82 -11.13
N LEU A 24 1.66 -2.77 -10.69
CA LEU A 24 1.43 -4.02 -11.40
C LEU A 24 0.85 -3.76 -12.81
N SER A 25 -0.11 -2.82 -12.90
CA SER A 25 -0.73 -2.45 -14.18
C SER A 25 0.28 -1.82 -15.14
N GLU A 26 1.20 -0.99 -14.62
CA GLU A 26 2.25 -0.35 -15.42
C GLU A 26 3.27 -1.36 -15.94
N VAL A 27 3.65 -2.36 -15.13
CA VAL A 27 4.54 -3.45 -15.59
C VAL A 27 3.87 -4.26 -16.70
N GLU A 28 2.58 -4.59 -16.56
CA GLU A 28 1.84 -5.28 -17.62
C GLU A 28 1.72 -4.44 -18.89
N LEU A 29 1.48 -3.13 -18.77
CA LEU A 29 1.47 -2.22 -19.91
C LEU A 29 2.83 -2.18 -20.61
N TYR A 30 3.92 -2.07 -19.84
CA TYR A 30 5.29 -2.09 -20.34
C TYR A 30 5.61 -3.39 -21.08
N ASN A 31 5.24 -4.54 -20.50
CA ASN A 31 5.41 -5.85 -21.11
C ASN A 31 4.55 -6.03 -22.38
N GLY A 32 3.33 -5.48 -22.37
CA GLY A 32 2.44 -5.43 -23.52
C GLY A 32 3.03 -4.63 -24.68
N ALA A 33 3.58 -3.45 -24.40
CA ALA A 33 4.25 -2.61 -25.39
C ALA A 33 5.46 -3.32 -26.03
N HIS A 34 6.30 -3.97 -25.23
CA HIS A 34 7.42 -4.77 -25.77
C HIS A 34 6.98 -5.97 -26.60
N THR A 35 5.86 -6.60 -26.23
CA THR A 35 5.25 -7.65 -27.05
C THR A 35 4.81 -7.10 -28.40
N TYR A 36 4.12 -5.97 -28.40
CA TYR A 36 3.64 -5.31 -29.61
C TYR A 36 4.78 -4.88 -30.54
N LEU A 37 5.88 -4.36 -29.97
CA LEU A 37 7.08 -3.95 -30.71
C LEU A 37 7.99 -5.13 -31.12
N GLN A 38 7.58 -6.37 -30.84
CA GLN A 38 8.36 -7.59 -31.13
C GLN A 38 9.76 -7.58 -30.49
N ARG A 39 9.87 -7.02 -29.28
CA ARG A 39 11.11 -6.95 -28.48
C ARG A 39 10.94 -7.69 -27.15
N PRO A 40 10.79 -9.03 -27.16
CA PRO A 40 10.50 -9.78 -25.93
C PRO A 40 11.64 -9.70 -24.91
N GLU A 41 12.87 -9.45 -25.35
CA GLU A 41 14.07 -9.30 -24.50
C GLU A 41 13.96 -8.16 -23.47
N GLY A 42 13.10 -7.17 -23.75
CA GLY A 42 12.88 -6.03 -22.87
C GLY A 42 11.85 -6.26 -21.76
N LYS A 43 11.19 -7.42 -21.73
CA LYS A 43 10.14 -7.71 -20.75
C LYS A 43 10.70 -7.87 -19.34
N VAL A 44 9.89 -7.47 -18.36
CA VAL A 44 10.20 -7.58 -16.93
C VAL A 44 9.35 -8.68 -16.31
N GLU A 45 10.02 -9.65 -15.69
CA GLU A 45 9.38 -10.66 -14.86
C GLU A 45 9.50 -10.29 -13.38
N ILE A 46 8.36 -10.24 -12.69
CA ILE A 46 8.31 -9.88 -11.26
C ILE A 46 8.54 -11.15 -10.43
N GLY A 47 9.72 -11.26 -9.80
CA GLY A 47 10.03 -12.41 -8.94
C GLY A 47 9.46 -12.35 -7.51
N CYS A 48 9.12 -11.16 -7.01
CA CYS A 48 8.54 -10.96 -5.67
C CYS A 48 7.98 -9.54 -5.56
N VAL A 49 6.90 -9.38 -4.80
CA VAL A 49 6.35 -8.07 -4.42
C VAL A 49 6.44 -7.86 -2.91
N LEU A 50 6.99 -6.72 -2.52
CA LEU A 50 7.03 -6.23 -1.15
C LEU A 50 6.28 -4.91 -1.06
N SER A 51 5.20 -4.89 -0.28
CA SER A 51 4.40 -3.70 0.00
C SER A 51 4.60 -3.30 1.46
N LEU A 52 4.99 -2.06 1.72
CA LEU A 52 5.24 -1.52 3.06
C LEU A 52 4.22 -0.41 3.37
N GLY A 53 3.56 -0.52 4.51
CA GLY A 53 2.59 0.45 5.01
C GLY A 53 3.20 1.36 6.05
N THR A 54 2.59 2.53 6.24
CA THR A 54 2.98 3.53 7.24
C THR A 54 2.35 3.27 8.62
N GLY A 55 1.68 2.13 8.79
CA GLY A 55 1.02 1.72 10.02
C GLY A 55 -0.51 1.73 9.88
N GLN A 56 -1.17 0.87 10.66
CA GLN A 56 -2.62 0.74 10.68
C GLN A 56 -3.16 1.46 11.92
N ILE A 57 -3.94 2.51 11.70
CA ILE A 57 -4.60 3.25 12.78
C ILE A 57 -5.72 2.39 13.37
N PRO A 58 -5.88 2.34 14.70
CA PRO A 58 -6.93 1.54 15.32
C PRO A 58 -8.32 2.06 14.92
N SER A 59 -9.20 1.16 14.51
CA SER A 59 -10.56 1.50 14.11
C SER A 59 -11.34 2.05 15.30
N SER A 60 -11.83 3.28 15.16
CA SER A 60 -12.76 3.86 16.12
C SER A 60 -14.19 3.50 15.71
N PRO A 61 -15.05 3.01 16.61
CA PRO A 61 -16.43 2.69 16.26
C PRO A 61 -17.15 3.95 15.79
N LEU A 62 -17.66 3.93 14.57
CA LEU A 62 -18.49 5.01 14.04
C LEU A 62 -19.86 4.95 14.70
N ASN A 63 -20.35 6.10 15.19
CA ASN A 63 -21.74 6.21 15.61
C ASN A 63 -22.65 5.94 14.41
N PRO A 64 -23.67 5.06 14.53
CA PRO A 64 -24.55 4.72 13.42
C PRO A 64 -25.21 5.99 12.87
N LEU A 65 -25.00 6.22 11.57
CA LEU A 65 -25.52 7.39 10.86
C LEU A 65 -27.04 7.25 10.73
N ASN A 66 -27.81 7.94 11.58
CA ASN A 66 -29.26 8.05 11.42
C ASN A 66 -29.55 9.06 10.29
N ILE A 67 -29.70 8.57 9.06
CA ILE A 67 -30.10 9.36 7.90
C ILE A 67 -31.61 9.62 7.98
N GLY A 68 -32.02 10.45 8.93
CA GLY A 68 -33.37 10.99 9.02
C GLY A 68 -33.47 12.26 8.19
N ILE A 69 -34.35 12.29 7.18
CA ILE A 69 -34.55 13.40 6.24
C ILE A 69 -35.15 14.66 6.90
N SER A 70 -35.46 14.63 8.20
CA SER A 70 -36.36 15.60 8.84
C SER A 70 -35.73 16.86 9.45
N ASN A 71 -34.40 17.05 9.43
CA ASN A 71 -33.79 18.26 10.01
C ASN A 71 -32.62 18.82 9.17
N PRO A 72 -32.72 20.03 8.57
CA PRO A 72 -31.68 20.60 7.72
C PRO A 72 -30.33 20.83 8.42
N ILE A 73 -30.33 21.10 9.73
CA ILE A 73 -29.09 21.26 10.52
C ILE A 73 -28.43 19.89 10.77
N GLY A 74 -29.26 18.86 11.03
CA GLY A 74 -28.81 17.47 11.16
C GLY A 74 -28.25 16.93 9.84
N SER A 75 -28.88 17.29 8.71
CA SER A 75 -28.43 16.91 7.37
C SER A 75 -27.04 17.46 7.02
N ALA A 76 -26.69 18.68 7.44
CA ALA A 76 -25.36 19.26 7.19
C ALA A 76 -24.25 18.56 8.01
N LEU A 77 -24.53 18.22 9.28
CA LEU A 77 -23.61 17.44 10.12
C LEU A 77 -23.47 16.00 9.61
N ASN A 78 -24.57 15.39 9.17
CA ASN A 78 -24.57 14.06 8.56
C ASN A 78 -23.80 14.03 7.24
N PHE A 79 -23.92 15.07 6.42
CA PHE A 79 -23.16 15.21 5.17
C PHE A 79 -21.66 15.37 5.42
N LYS A 80 -21.27 16.15 6.44
CA LYS A 80 -19.86 16.25 6.85
C LYS A 80 -19.30 14.90 7.31
N ASN A 81 -20.04 14.15 8.12
CA ASN A 81 -19.62 12.82 8.56
C ASN A 81 -19.50 11.83 7.39
N LEU A 82 -20.45 11.85 6.45
CA LEU A 82 -20.38 11.03 5.24
C LEU A 82 -19.18 11.40 4.34
N SER A 83 -18.91 12.70 4.17
CA SER A 83 -17.75 13.15 3.39
C SER A 83 -16.42 12.70 4.00
N LEU A 84 -16.30 12.70 5.33
CA LEU A 84 -15.12 12.18 6.03
C LEU A 84 -14.97 10.67 5.85
N ILE A 85 -16.08 9.90 5.91
CA ILE A 85 -16.06 8.46 5.62
C ILE A 85 -15.61 8.20 4.17
N ILE A 86 -16.13 8.96 3.20
CA ILE A 86 -15.72 8.80 1.79
C ILE A 86 -14.24 9.13 1.62
N ILE A 87 -13.74 10.21 2.23
CA ILE A 87 -12.32 10.56 2.18
C ILE A 87 -11.46 9.46 2.81
N ASP A 88 -11.90 8.90 3.95
CA ASP A 88 -11.22 7.79 4.62
C ASP A 88 -11.18 6.53 3.74
N GLN A 89 -12.26 6.20 3.03
CA GLN A 89 -12.31 5.07 2.10
C GLN A 89 -11.48 5.29 0.83
N VAL A 90 -11.46 6.52 0.28
CA VAL A 90 -10.67 6.86 -0.92
C VAL A 90 -9.18 6.92 -0.61
N SER A 91 -8.82 7.33 0.61
CA SER A 91 -7.45 7.32 1.10
C SER A 91 -7.06 6.03 1.84
N ALA A 92 -7.90 4.99 1.81
CA ALA A 92 -7.57 3.74 2.47
C ALA A 92 -6.37 3.06 1.77
N SER A 93 -5.25 2.91 2.48
CA SER A 93 -4.05 2.18 2.02
C SER A 93 -4.08 0.70 2.37
N GLU A 94 -5.04 0.30 3.20
CA GLU A 94 -5.25 -1.06 3.73
C GLU A 94 -6.62 -1.60 3.29
N GLY A 95 -6.81 -2.92 3.37
CA GLY A 95 -8.08 -3.56 2.99
C GLY A 95 -8.18 -3.78 1.46
N ALA A 96 -9.27 -3.30 0.85
CA ALA A 96 -9.64 -3.65 -0.53
C ALA A 96 -8.53 -3.40 -1.58
N PRO A 97 -7.74 -2.31 -1.54
CA PRO A 97 -6.63 -2.14 -2.48
C PRO A 97 -5.55 -3.23 -2.34
N VAL A 98 -5.20 -3.61 -1.11
CA VAL A 98 -4.25 -4.68 -0.82
C VAL A 98 -4.80 -6.03 -1.31
N ASP A 99 -6.07 -6.32 -1.04
CA ASP A 99 -6.70 -7.60 -1.41
C ASP A 99 -6.78 -7.78 -2.94
N ARG A 100 -7.06 -6.71 -3.67
CA ARG A 100 -7.05 -6.71 -5.14
C ARG A 100 -5.65 -6.98 -5.68
N SER A 101 -4.65 -6.24 -5.20
CA SER A 101 -3.27 -6.46 -5.63
C SER A 101 -2.75 -7.85 -5.25
N PHE A 102 -3.12 -8.36 -4.07
CA PHE A 102 -2.78 -9.71 -3.66
C PHE A 102 -3.39 -10.77 -4.58
N SER A 103 -4.66 -10.59 -4.96
CA SER A 103 -5.35 -11.49 -5.90
C SER A 103 -4.65 -11.53 -7.26
N TRP A 104 -4.18 -10.37 -7.74
CA TRP A 104 -3.36 -10.28 -8.96
C TRP A 104 -2.03 -11.00 -8.82
N CYS A 105 -1.27 -10.72 -7.75
CA CYS A 105 -0.01 -11.43 -7.48
C CYS A 105 -0.23 -12.95 -7.41
N ASN A 106 -1.31 -13.40 -6.76
CA ASN A 106 -1.65 -14.82 -6.66
C ASN A 106 -2.00 -15.42 -8.04
N ALA A 107 -2.75 -14.70 -8.88
CA ALA A 107 -3.04 -15.13 -10.25
C ALA A 107 -1.77 -15.29 -11.09
N LEU A 108 -0.79 -14.39 -10.91
CA LEU A 108 0.51 -14.41 -11.58
C LEU A 108 1.55 -15.31 -10.89
N GLN A 109 1.18 -16.02 -9.82
CA GLN A 109 2.08 -16.86 -9.01
C GLN A 109 3.29 -16.10 -8.42
N ILE A 110 3.13 -14.80 -8.18
CA ILE A 110 4.16 -13.93 -7.61
C ILE A 110 4.08 -13.96 -6.08
N PRO A 111 5.18 -14.26 -5.36
CA PRO A 111 5.24 -14.16 -3.92
C PRO A 111 4.94 -12.73 -3.44
N PHE A 112 3.96 -12.58 -2.55
CA PHE A 112 3.52 -11.29 -2.04
C PHE A 112 3.77 -11.16 -0.53
N PHE A 113 4.36 -10.03 -0.11
CA PHE A 113 4.57 -9.69 1.30
C PHE A 113 4.05 -8.27 1.56
N ARG A 114 3.10 -8.14 2.51
CA ARG A 114 2.65 -6.85 3.04
C ARG A 114 3.07 -6.72 4.50
N PHE A 115 3.73 -5.63 4.86
CA PHE A 115 4.02 -5.27 6.24
C PHE A 115 3.44 -3.91 6.56
N SER A 116 2.55 -3.86 7.54
CA SER A 116 1.95 -2.63 8.06
C SER A 116 1.68 -2.86 9.54
N ALA A 117 2.35 -2.09 10.40
CA ALA A 117 2.31 -2.31 11.85
C ALA A 117 1.02 -1.72 12.44
N PRO A 118 0.25 -2.46 13.24
CA PRO A 118 -0.88 -1.87 13.96
C PRO A 118 -0.37 -0.90 15.02
N LEU A 119 -0.81 0.35 14.93
CA LEU A 119 -0.41 1.41 15.84
C LEU A 119 -1.36 1.45 17.05
N ARG A 120 -0.83 1.76 18.23
CA ARG A 120 -1.66 1.89 19.45
C ARG A 120 -2.47 3.17 19.50
N LYS A 121 -2.01 4.20 18.79
CA LYS A 121 -2.59 5.55 18.78
C LYS A 121 -2.71 6.04 17.34
N ALA A 122 -3.78 6.78 17.06
CA ALA A 122 -3.89 7.53 15.81
C ALA A 122 -2.86 8.67 15.81
N ILE A 123 -1.84 8.55 14.96
CA ILE A 123 -0.78 9.55 14.80
C ILE A 123 -0.98 10.22 13.44
N GLY A 124 -1.24 11.53 13.47
CA GLY A 124 -1.36 12.30 12.24
C GLY A 124 -0.01 12.44 11.53
N ALA A 125 -0.01 12.49 10.20
CA ALA A 125 1.19 12.63 9.38
C ALA A 125 2.04 13.88 9.69
N THR A 126 1.44 14.90 10.33
CA THR A 126 2.12 16.14 10.73
C THR A 126 2.53 16.17 12.20
N THR A 127 2.47 15.05 12.91
CA THR A 127 2.87 14.96 14.32
C THR A 127 4.37 15.25 14.45
N LYS A 128 4.73 16.22 15.30
CA LYS A 128 6.12 16.59 15.63
C LYS A 128 6.51 16.25 17.07
N ASN A 129 5.67 15.49 17.77
CA ASN A 129 5.92 15.11 19.15
C ASN A 129 6.79 13.85 19.19
N ASP A 130 8.02 13.99 19.66
CA ASP A 130 9.00 12.90 19.75
C ASP A 130 8.49 11.71 20.54
N HIS A 131 7.68 11.93 21.58
CA HIS A 131 7.10 10.83 22.37
C HIS A 131 6.12 9.98 21.55
N ASP A 132 5.30 10.63 20.73
CA ASP A 132 4.35 9.93 19.86
C ASP A 132 5.08 9.18 18.74
N ILE A 133 6.13 9.78 18.17
CA ILE A 133 6.98 9.14 17.15
C ILE A 133 7.73 7.94 17.74
N ALA A 134 8.31 8.08 18.93
CA ALA A 134 8.99 6.98 19.61
C ALA A 134 8.05 5.81 19.91
N GLY A 135 6.80 6.11 20.33
CA GLY A 135 5.75 5.10 20.49
C GLY A 135 5.44 4.37 19.18
N MET A 136 5.29 5.11 18.08
CA MET A 136 5.07 4.54 16.74
C MET A 136 6.22 3.62 16.30
N MET A 137 7.46 4.06 16.52
CA MET A 137 8.65 3.25 16.21
C MET A 137 8.69 1.98 17.04
N TRP A 138 8.31 2.06 18.33
CA TRP A 138 8.24 0.90 19.21
C TRP A 138 7.19 -0.11 18.73
N ASP A 139 6.01 0.35 18.31
CA ASP A 139 4.97 -0.50 17.72
C ASP A 139 5.47 -1.24 16.47
N CYS A 140 6.26 -0.56 15.62
CA CYS A 140 6.92 -1.18 14.46
C CYS A 140 7.94 -2.25 14.87
N VAL A 141 8.75 -2.00 15.91
CA VAL A 141 9.72 -2.98 16.43
C VAL A 141 9.00 -4.20 16.99
N GLU A 142 7.96 -4.00 17.80
CA GLU A 142 7.14 -5.09 18.34
C GLU A 142 6.50 -5.92 17.21
N TYR A 143 5.95 -5.26 16.20
CA TYR A 143 5.37 -5.91 15.04
C TYR A 143 6.41 -6.73 14.25
N ALA A 144 7.60 -6.18 14.03
CA ALA A 144 8.70 -6.87 13.37
C ALA A 144 9.15 -8.11 14.15
N TYR A 145 9.22 -8.02 15.47
CA TYR A 145 9.54 -9.15 16.33
C TYR A 145 8.47 -10.26 16.22
N LYS A 146 7.19 -9.91 16.29
CA LYS A 146 6.08 -10.87 16.15
C LYS A 146 6.03 -11.52 14.76
N ASN A 147 6.42 -10.79 13.70
CA ASN A 147 6.42 -11.27 12.32
C ASN A 147 7.81 -11.70 11.84
N HIS A 148 8.77 -11.92 12.75
CA HIS A 148 10.15 -12.24 12.42
C HIS A 148 10.27 -13.43 11.44
N SER A 149 9.43 -14.46 11.60
CA SER A 149 9.39 -15.62 10.70
C SER A 149 9.06 -15.25 9.25
N LYS A 150 8.13 -14.31 9.02
CA LYS A 150 7.77 -13.81 7.69
C LYS A 150 8.93 -13.01 7.08
N ILE A 151 9.59 -12.17 7.89
CA ILE A 151 10.75 -11.38 7.46
C ILE A 151 11.89 -12.31 7.05
N VAL A 152 12.19 -13.35 7.85
CA VAL A 152 13.20 -14.36 7.51
C VAL A 152 12.86 -15.07 6.19
N ARG A 153 11.59 -15.44 5.97
CA ARG A 153 11.16 -16.05 4.70
C ARG A 153 11.36 -15.11 3.51
N LEU A 154 11.05 -13.83 3.66
CA LEU A 154 11.35 -12.82 2.64
C LEU A 154 12.85 -12.72 2.37
N CYS A 155 13.68 -12.64 3.41
CA CYS A 155 15.13 -12.58 3.25
C CYS A 155 15.69 -13.82 2.54
N GLN A 156 15.18 -15.01 2.87
CA GLN A 156 15.56 -16.25 2.19
C GLN A 156 15.16 -16.23 0.71
N LEU A 157 13.95 -15.75 0.40
CA LEU A 157 13.50 -15.59 -0.98
C LEU A 157 14.40 -14.62 -1.74
N LEU A 158 14.62 -13.41 -1.21
CA LEU A 158 15.47 -12.40 -1.86
C LEU A 158 16.91 -12.89 -2.09
N LYS A 159 17.47 -13.68 -1.16
CA LYS A 159 18.78 -14.32 -1.34
C LYS A 159 18.78 -15.33 -2.48
N LYS A 160 17.70 -16.10 -2.66
CA LYS A 160 17.57 -17.08 -3.77
C LYS A 160 17.42 -16.41 -5.13
N ILE A 161 16.69 -15.30 -5.22
CA ILE A 161 16.54 -14.57 -6.49
C ILE A 161 17.88 -13.89 -6.88
N GLY A 162 18.77 -13.64 -5.92
CA GLY A 162 20.10 -13.09 -6.18
C GLY A 162 20.11 -11.61 -6.56
N ARG A 163 21.31 -11.03 -6.75
CA ARG A 163 21.47 -9.62 -7.15
C ARG A 163 21.23 -9.46 -8.65
N THR A 164 20.76 -8.29 -9.07
CA THR A 164 20.49 -7.97 -10.49
C THR A 164 21.63 -8.34 -11.47
N PRO A 165 22.93 -8.11 -11.16
CA PRO A 165 24.03 -8.50 -12.05
C PRO A 165 24.18 -10.03 -12.22
N ASP A 166 23.81 -10.79 -11.19
CA ASP A 166 23.94 -12.26 -11.18
C ASP A 166 22.76 -12.92 -11.92
N ARG A 167 21.63 -12.23 -12.05
CA ARG A 167 20.43 -12.72 -12.76
C ARG A 167 20.61 -12.78 -14.27
N ALA A 168 21.41 -11.86 -14.84
CA ALA A 168 21.73 -11.87 -16.26
C ALA A 168 22.47 -13.16 -16.68
N ARG A 169 23.26 -13.75 -15.77
CA ARG A 169 24.00 -15.01 -16.03
C ARG A 169 23.10 -16.25 -15.96
N ILE A 170 22.14 -16.26 -15.04
CA ILE A 170 21.21 -17.40 -14.87
C ILE A 170 20.35 -17.59 -16.13
N LEU A 171 19.94 -16.50 -16.77
CA LEU A 171 19.15 -16.55 -18.01
C LEU A 171 19.98 -16.97 -19.24
N THR A 172 21.28 -16.66 -19.27
CA THR A 172 22.18 -17.05 -20.37
C THR A 172 22.65 -18.50 -20.28
N ASP A 173 22.77 -19.06 -19.07
CA ASP A 173 23.25 -20.43 -18.86
C ASP A 173 22.15 -21.50 -19.05
N SER A 174 20.89 -21.07 -19.21
CA SER A 174 19.73 -21.93 -19.50
C SER A 174 19.32 -21.94 -20.99
N SER A 175 20.18 -21.43 -21.88
CA SER A 175 19.99 -21.42 -23.35
C SER A 175 20.83 -22.50 -24.05
#